data_AF-A0A434CM01-F1
#
_entry.id   AF-A0A434CM01-F1
#
_cell.length_a   1.000
_cell.length_b   1.000
_cell.length_c   1.000
_cell.angle_alpha   90.00
_cell.angle_beta   90.00
_cell.angle_gamma   90.00
#
_symmetry.space_group_name_H-M   'P 1'
#
loop_
_entity.id
_entity.type
_entity.pdbx_description
1 polymer ?
#
loop_
_entity_poly.entity_id
_entity_poly.type
_entity_poly.pdbx_seq_one_letter_code
_entity_poly.pdbx_strand_id
1 'polypeptide(L)'
;MSNAVTALALSAGDPSGIGPEIAIAAFMAREAAALPPFYLLADPALIASRARLLGISLPVVETTSAQAAQVFARALPIVPLAASCIDSPGRPDPANA
;
A
#
# COMPACT_ATOMS: atom_id res chain seq x y z
N MET A 1 23.69 1.33 -19.33
CA MET A 1 22.37 1.79 -18.86
C MET A 1 22.22 1.23 -17.46
N SER A 2 22.12 2.08 -16.42
CA SER A 2 21.85 1.61 -15.07
C SER A 2 20.51 0.86 -15.07
N ASN A 3 20.50 -0.35 -14.54
CA ASN A 3 19.26 -1.12 -14.39
C ASN A 3 18.47 -0.48 -13.24
N ALA A 4 17.78 0.62 -13.52
CA ALA A 4 16.97 1.31 -12.53
C ALA A 4 15.83 0.36 -12.11
N VAL A 5 15.76 0.06 -10.82
CA VAL A 5 14.70 -0.79 -10.28
C VAL A 5 13.38 -0.01 -10.35
N THR A 6 12.51 -0.40 -11.27
CA THR A 6 11.16 0.16 -11.39
C THR A 6 10.23 -0.57 -10.43
N ALA A 7 9.59 0.18 -9.53
CA ALA A 7 8.61 -0.39 -8.62
C ALA A 7 7.31 -0.77 -9.36
N LEU A 8 6.73 -1.90 -9.00
CA LEU A 8 5.44 -2.35 -9.51
C LEU A 8 4.31 -1.48 -8.94
N ALA A 9 3.33 -1.15 -9.77
CA ALA A 9 2.08 -0.55 -9.30
C ALA A 9 1.18 -1.66 -8.75
N LEU A 10 0.73 -1.52 -7.50
CA LEU A 10 -0.23 -2.42 -6.89
C LEU A 10 -1.50 -1.63 -6.54
N SER A 11 -2.64 -2.03 -7.10
CA SER A 11 -3.94 -1.50 -6.68
C SER A 11 -4.45 -2.25 -5.45
N ALA A 12 -5.05 -1.52 -4.50
CA ALA A 12 -5.63 -2.14 -3.30
C ALA A 12 -6.99 -2.82 -3.56
N GLY A 13 -7.62 -2.54 -4.71
CA GLY A 13 -8.97 -3.02 -5.03
C GLY A 13 -10.03 -2.28 -4.21
N ASP A 14 -11.08 -2.99 -3.81
CA ASP A 14 -12.15 -2.46 -2.95
C ASP A 14 -11.60 -2.14 -1.54
N PRO A 15 -11.71 -0.89 -1.05
CA PRO A 15 -11.23 -0.50 0.28
C PRO A 15 -11.86 -1.30 1.43
N SER A 16 -13.08 -1.80 1.28
CA SER A 16 -13.77 -2.62 2.28
C SER A 16 -13.34 -4.09 2.27
N GLY A 17 -12.66 -4.53 1.22
CA GLY A 17 -12.14 -5.88 1.06
C GLY A 17 -10.86 -6.15 1.88
N ILE A 18 -10.19 -7.25 1.53
CA ILE A 18 -8.94 -7.70 2.18
C ILE A 18 -7.67 -7.29 1.43
N GLY A 19 -7.81 -6.55 0.32
CA GLY A 19 -6.68 -6.11 -0.49
C GLY A 19 -5.63 -5.29 0.28
N PRO A 20 -6.04 -4.33 1.13
CA PRO A 20 -5.13 -3.63 2.04
C PRO A 20 -4.32 -4.59 2.94
N GLU A 21 -4.97 -5.59 3.54
CA GLU A 21 -4.32 -6.58 4.40
C GLU A 21 -3.32 -7.45 3.64
N ILE A 22 -3.67 -7.88 2.42
CA ILE A 22 -2.76 -8.64 1.55
C ILE A 22 -1.52 -7.81 1.21
N ALA A 23 -1.70 -6.53 0.87
CA ALA A 23 -0.59 -5.65 0.54
C ALA A 23 0.32 -5.38 1.75
N ILE A 24 -0.26 -5.19 2.94
CA ILE A 24 0.48 -5.08 4.20
C ILE A 24 1.27 -6.35 4.46
N ALA A 25 0.64 -7.53 4.35
CA ALA A 25 1.29 -8.82 4.54
C ALA A 25 2.44 -9.04 3.54
N ALA A 26 2.24 -8.69 2.28
CA ALA A 26 3.27 -8.76 1.25
C ALA A 26 4.47 -7.86 1.59
N PHE A 27 4.24 -6.62 2.02
CA PHE A 27 5.31 -5.72 2.44
C PHE A 27 6.08 -6.25 3.66
N MET A 28 5.37 -6.81 4.64
CA MET A 28 6.00 -7.41 5.83
C MET A 28 6.83 -8.65 5.47
N ALA A 29 6.43 -9.41 4.45
CA ALA A 29 7.14 -10.60 3.97
C ALA A 29 8.21 -10.29 2.89
N ARG A 30 8.39 -9.02 2.49
CA ARG A 30 9.15 -8.65 1.28
C ARG A 30 10.56 -9.22 1.20
N GLU A 31 11.27 -9.29 2.33
CA GLU A 31 12.63 -9.83 2.39
C GLU A 31 12.64 -11.36 2.28
N ALA A 32 11.80 -12.04 3.05
CA ALA A 32 11.70 -13.51 3.04
C ALA A 32 11.18 -14.05 1.71
N ALA A 33 10.27 -13.33 1.04
CA ALA A 33 9.69 -13.70 -0.25
C ALA A 33 10.45 -13.10 -1.45
N ALA A 34 11.56 -12.39 -1.22
CA ALA A 34 12.35 -11.72 -2.25
C ALA A 34 11.50 -10.88 -3.23
N LEU A 35 10.51 -10.15 -2.70
CA LEU A 35 9.57 -9.39 -3.53
C LEU A 35 10.28 -8.21 -4.20
N PRO A 36 10.00 -7.94 -5.49
CA PRO A 36 10.42 -6.69 -6.09
C PRO A 36 9.71 -5.51 -5.42
N PRO A 37 10.30 -4.30 -5.43
CA PRO A 37 9.63 -3.13 -4.91
C PRO A 37 8.28 -2.89 -5.57
N PHE A 38 7.29 -2.51 -4.77
CA PHE A 38 5.99 -2.07 -5.24
C PHE A 38 5.53 -0.84 -4.48
N TYR A 39 4.63 -0.06 -5.08
CA TYR A 39 3.87 0.97 -4.37
C TYR A 39 2.39 0.67 -4.45
N LEU A 40 1.65 1.11 -3.45
CA LEU A 40 0.20 1.07 -3.44
C LEU A 40 -0.40 2.32 -4.06
N LEU A 41 -1.37 2.14 -4.94
CA LEU A 41 -2.33 3.16 -5.34
C LEU A 41 -3.52 3.08 -4.37
N ALA A 42 -3.52 3.92 -3.34
CA ALA A 42 -4.51 3.89 -2.27
C ALA A 42 -4.56 5.23 -1.52
N ASP A 43 -5.60 5.41 -0.69
CA ASP A 43 -5.58 6.42 0.37
C ASP A 43 -4.59 5.99 1.48
N PRO A 44 -3.56 6.79 1.81
CA PRO A 44 -2.63 6.47 2.88
C PRO A 44 -3.29 6.31 4.25
N ALA A 45 -4.36 7.05 4.52
CA ALA A 45 -5.09 6.98 5.78
C ALA A 45 -5.84 5.65 5.93
N LEU A 46 -6.39 5.11 4.83
CA LEU A 46 -6.99 3.78 4.78
C LEU A 46 -5.98 2.71 5.16
N ILE A 47 -4.80 2.72 4.54
CA ILE A 47 -3.76 1.70 4.80
C ILE A 47 -3.22 1.82 6.23
N ALA A 48 -2.99 3.03 6.71
CA ALA A 48 -2.56 3.26 8.09
C ALA A 48 -3.64 2.81 9.10
N SER A 49 -4.92 3.04 8.79
CA SER A 49 -6.04 2.56 9.59
C SER A 49 -6.10 1.03 9.64
N ARG A 50 -5.96 0.37 8.48
CA ARG A 50 -5.97 -1.09 8.42
C ARG A 50 -4.80 -1.72 9.18
N ALA A 51 -3.61 -1.14 9.08
CA ALA A 51 -2.45 -1.59 9.86
C ALA A 51 -2.70 -1.50 11.38
N ARG A 52 -3.34 -0.42 11.85
CA ARG A 52 -3.74 -0.28 13.26
C ARG A 52 -4.75 -1.35 13.70
N LEU A 53 -5.76 -1.63 12.86
CA LEU A 53 -6.74 -2.69 13.15
C LEU A 53 -6.09 -4.09 13.25
N LEU A 54 -5.04 -4.33 12.47
CA LEU A 54 -4.25 -5.56 12.53
C LEU A 54 -3.24 -5.61 13.68
N GLY A 55 -3.04 -4.50 14.43
CA GLY A 55 -2.00 -4.40 15.45
C GLY A 55 -0.58 -4.37 14.89
N ILE A 56 -0.41 -3.99 13.61
CA ILE A 56 0.87 -3.96 12.92
C ILE A 56 1.44 -2.53 12.94
N SER A 57 2.68 -2.39 13.42
CA SER A 57 3.45 -1.16 13.27
C SER A 57 4.00 -1.07 11.84
N LEU A 58 3.25 -0.39 10.95
CA LEU A 58 3.59 -0.25 9.55
C LEU A 58 4.09 1.18 9.22
N PRO A 59 5.37 1.38 8.90
CA PRO A 59 5.82 2.64 8.34
C PRO A 59 5.22 2.84 6.94
N VAL A 60 4.39 3.87 6.80
CA VAL A 60 3.77 4.27 5.53
C VAL A 60 4.38 5.60 5.10
N VAL A 61 4.72 5.73 3.81
CA VAL A 61 5.27 6.97 3.25
C VAL A 61 4.57 7.27 1.93
N GLU A 62 3.96 8.45 1.87
CA GLU A 62 3.47 9.03 0.61
C GLU A 62 4.63 9.35 -0.32
N THR A 63 4.49 9.02 -1.60
CA THR A 63 5.56 9.15 -2.58
C THR A 63 5.03 9.28 -4.01
N THR A 64 5.95 9.38 -4.96
CA THR A 64 5.68 9.27 -6.39
C THR A 64 6.07 7.88 -6.89
N SER A 65 5.50 7.43 -8.01
CA SER A 65 5.88 6.16 -8.64
C SER A 65 7.38 6.08 -8.95
N ALA A 66 8.00 7.22 -9.28
CA ALA A 66 9.44 7.32 -9.56
C ALA A 66 10.34 7.13 -8.31
N GLN A 67 9.84 7.48 -7.12
CA GLN A 67 10.60 7.41 -5.86
C GLN A 67 10.28 6.15 -5.04
N ALA A 68 9.20 5.43 -5.38
CA ALA A 68 8.70 4.26 -4.66
C ALA A 68 9.77 3.20 -4.37
N ALA A 69 10.64 2.88 -5.33
CA ALA A 69 11.69 1.87 -5.14
C ALA A 69 12.66 2.22 -4.00
N GLN A 70 12.95 3.51 -3.80
CA GLN A 70 13.85 3.99 -2.74
C GLN A 70 13.16 3.96 -1.37
N VAL A 71 11.85 4.18 -1.35
CA VAL A 71 11.03 4.15 -0.13
C VAL A 71 10.82 2.71 0.36
N PHE A 72 10.63 1.77 -0.57
CA PHE A 72 10.24 0.38 -0.28
C PHE A 72 11.18 -0.37 0.67
N ALA A 73 12.46 0.02 0.73
CA ALA A 73 13.41 -0.58 1.66
C ALA A 73 13.04 -0.37 3.14
N ARG A 74 12.38 0.76 3.46
CA ARG A 74 12.15 1.23 4.84
C ARG A 74 10.68 1.49 5.20
N ALA A 75 9.80 1.65 4.21
CA ALA A 75 8.39 1.95 4.40
C ALA A 75 7.55 1.43 3.23
N LEU A 76 6.27 1.17 3.47
CA LEU A 76 5.31 0.87 2.42
C LEU A 76 5.05 2.16 1.61
N PRO A 77 5.46 2.23 0.33
CA PRO A 77 5.26 3.42 -0.47
C PRO A 77 3.81 3.48 -0.94
N ILE A 78 3.18 4.63 -0.76
CA ILE A 78 1.83 4.90 -1.25
C ILE A 78 1.90 6.07 -2.23
N VAL A 79 1.38 5.85 -3.44
CA VAL A 79 1.05 6.93 -4.36
C VAL A 79 -0.42 7.27 -4.11
N PRO A 80 -0.72 8.43 -3.50
CA PRO A 80 -2.07 8.74 -3.04
C PRO A 80 -3.03 8.89 -4.22
N LEU A 81 -4.24 8.37 -4.03
CA LEU A 81 -5.37 8.65 -4.93
C LEU A 81 -5.98 10.02 -4.59
N ALA A 82 -6.64 10.64 -5.57
CA ALA A 82 -7.34 11.91 -5.34
C ALA A 82 -8.58 11.75 -4.44
N ALA A 83 -9.20 10.56 -4.47
CA ALA A 83 -10.33 10.22 -3.61
C ALA A 83 -9.83 9.71 -2.25
N SER A 84 -10.45 10.20 -1.18
CA SER A 84 -10.28 9.65 0.17
C SER A 84 -11.30 8.55 0.43
N CYS A 85 -10.91 7.52 1.18
CA CYS A 85 -11.76 6.36 1.45
C CYS A 85 -12.00 6.17 2.95
N ILE A 86 -13.24 5.85 3.32
CA ILE A 86 -13.55 5.47 4.72
C ILE A 86 -13.19 4.00 4.92
N ASP A 87 -12.37 3.74 5.95
CA ASP A 87 -11.99 2.39 6.34
C ASP A 87 -13.13 1.68 7.09
N SER A 88 -13.98 0.96 6.35
CA SER A 88 -15.07 0.14 6.89
C SER A 88 -14.95 -1.32 6.40
N PRO A 89 -14.06 -2.13 7.00
CA PRO A 89 -13.85 -3.53 6.61
C PRO A 89 -15.17 -4.32 6.54
N GLY A 90 -15.40 -5.04 5.45
CA GLY A 90 -16.59 -5.85 5.23
C GLY A 90 -17.89 -5.07 4.96
N ARG A 91 -17.82 -3.74 4.82
CA ARG A 91 -18.96 -2.86 4.51
C ARG A 91 -18.62 -2.00 3.29
N PRO A 92 -18.98 -2.46 2.07
CA PRO A 92 -18.80 -1.66 0.86
C PRO A 92 -19.54 -0.32 0.95
N ASP A 93 -18.91 0.74 0.43
CA ASP A 93 -19.47 2.08 0.36
C ASP A 93 -19.43 2.56 -1.11
N PRO A 94 -20.57 2.95 -1.72
CA PRO A 94 -20.59 3.50 -3.07
C PRO A 94 -19.71 4.74 -3.26
N ALA A 95 -19.41 5.49 -2.19
CA ALA A 95 -18.50 6.63 -2.26
C ALA A 95 -17.03 6.22 -2.51
N ASN A 96 -16.71 4.93 -2.36
CA ASN A 96 -15.39 4.35 -2.63
C ASN A 96 -15.30 3.67 -4.01
N ALA A 97 -16.32 3.79 -4.87
CA ALA A 97 -16.40 3.18 -6.20
C ALA A 97 -15.84 4.07 -7.33
#